data_AF-A0A6V7IWC2-F1
#
_entry.id   AF-A0A6V7IWC2-F1
#
_cell.length_a   1.000
_cell.length_b   1.000
_cell.length_c   1.000
_cell.angle_alpha   90.00
_cell.angle_beta   90.00
_cell.angle_gamma   90.00
#
_symmetry.space_group_name_H-M   'P 1'
#
loop_
_entity.id
_entity.type
_entity.pdbx_description
1 polymer ?
#
loop_
_entity_poly.entity_id
_entity_poly.type
_entity_poly.pdbx_seq_one_letter_code
_entity_poly.pdbx_strand_id
1 'polypeptide(L)'
;MKLFDTEATMLRDIVPWISEAVGRKIGPKFYYYSESEKILIMEDLGFSNFVNRDFAGGMSGDDVILVLELLAEFHAGSVLLYEM
;
A
#
# COMPACT_ATOMS: atom_id res chain seq x y z
N MET A 1 1.40 8.07 22.55
CA MET A 1 1.55 8.09 21.09
C MET A 1 1.20 6.70 20.59
N LYS A 2 0.14 6.57 19.80
CA LYS A 2 -0.29 5.29 19.25
C LYS A 2 0.59 4.95 18.06
N LEU A 3 1.18 3.76 18.06
CA LEU A 3 2.34 3.49 17.18
C LEU A 3 1.93 3.21 15.73
N PHE A 4 0.72 2.68 15.51
CA PHE A 4 0.27 2.22 14.19
C PHE A 4 -1.19 2.56 13.85
N ASP A 5 -1.85 3.46 14.59
CA ASP A 5 -3.25 3.79 14.32
C ASP A 5 -3.46 4.34 12.90
N THR A 6 -2.53 5.17 12.44
CA THR A 6 -2.54 5.73 11.09
C THR A 6 -2.34 4.63 10.05
N GLU A 7 -1.33 3.78 10.24
CA GLU A 7 -0.97 2.67 9.36
C GLU A 7 -2.09 1.64 9.29
N ALA A 8 -2.70 1.29 10.42
CA ALA A 8 -3.81 0.36 10.51
C ALA A 8 -5.03 0.92 9.78
N THR A 9 -5.37 2.19 9.97
CA THR A 9 -6.48 2.84 9.24
C THR A 9 -6.18 2.89 7.74
N MET A 10 -4.96 3.27 7.35
CA MET A 10 -4.55 3.31 5.95
C MET A 10 -4.67 1.93 5.28
N LEU A 11 -4.14 0.88 5.90
CA LEU A 11 -4.11 -0.46 5.30
C LEU A 11 -5.45 -1.19 5.38
N ARG A 12 -6.24 -0.95 6.43
CA ARG A 12 -7.55 -1.59 6.64
C ARG A 12 -8.65 -0.92 5.81
N ASP A 13 -8.66 0.40 5.77
CA ASP A 13 -9.81 1.17 5.28
C ASP A 13 -9.49 1.89 3.96
N ILE A 14 -8.36 2.60 3.89
CA ILE A 14 -8.05 3.50 2.76
C ILE A 14 -7.52 2.74 1.54
N VAL A 15 -6.52 1.89 1.71
CA VAL A 15 -5.88 1.14 0.61
C VAL A 15 -6.88 0.21 -0.10
N PRO A 16 -7.73 -0.56 0.61
CA PRO A 16 -8.75 -1.38 -0.06
C PRO A 16 -9.74 -0.56 -0.86
N TRP A 17 -10.21 0.56 -0.30
CA TRP A 17 -11.14 1.46 -0.99
C TRP A 17 -10.54 2.03 -2.27
N ILE A 18 -9.31 2.56 -2.21
CA ILE A 18 -8.63 3.10 -3.39
C ILE A 18 -8.40 1.99 -4.41
N SER A 19 -7.99 0.79 -3.97
CA SER A 19 -7.77 -0.34 -4.86
C SER A 19 -9.02 -0.74 -5.63
N GLU A 20 -10.19 -0.69 -4.99
CA GLU A 20 -11.48 -0.91 -5.64
C GLU A 20 -11.81 0.21 -6.62
N ALA A 21 -11.65 1.48 -6.21
CA ALA A 21 -11.97 2.63 -7.04
C ALA A 21 -11.16 2.70 -8.34
N VAL A 22 -9.87 2.31 -8.30
CA VAL A 22 -8.97 2.32 -9.47
C VAL A 22 -8.87 0.97 -10.18
N GLY A 23 -9.51 -0.08 -9.65
CA GLY A 23 -9.50 -1.43 -10.24
C GLY A 23 -8.13 -2.12 -10.22
N ARG A 24 -7.21 -1.72 -9.33
CA ARG A 24 -5.85 -2.27 -9.23
C ARG A 24 -5.46 -2.48 -7.77
N LYS A 25 -4.68 -3.53 -7.50
CA LYS A 25 -4.11 -3.78 -6.17
C LYS A 25 -3.04 -2.74 -5.85
N ILE A 26 -3.29 -1.86 -4.88
CA ILE A 26 -2.34 -0.82 -4.46
C ILE A 26 -1.40 -1.28 -3.34
N GLY A 27 -1.84 -2.22 -2.50
CA GLY A 27 -1.05 -2.66 -1.35
C GLY A 27 -1.37 -4.09 -0.91
N PRO A 28 -0.70 -4.56 0.17
CA PRO A 28 -0.98 -5.86 0.76
C PRO A 28 -2.36 -5.88 1.40
N LYS A 29 -3.00 -7.06 1.47
CA LYS A 29 -4.21 -7.22 2.27
C LYS A 29 -3.91 -7.05 3.75
N PHE A 30 -4.74 -6.28 4.45
CA PHE A 30 -4.72 -6.19 5.90
C PHE A 30 -5.43 -7.40 6.53
N TYR A 31 -4.87 -7.96 7.60
CA TYR A 31 -5.49 -9.06 8.35
C TYR A 31 -5.82 -8.69 9.79
N TYR A 32 -4.91 -8.03 10.52
CA TYR A 32 -5.10 -7.76 11.94
C TYR A 32 -4.26 -6.58 12.45
N TYR A 33 -4.78 -5.88 13.46
CA TYR A 33 -4.06 -4.85 14.22
C TYR A 33 -4.33 -5.00 15.72
N SER A 34 -3.28 -4.91 16.54
CA SER A 34 -3.37 -4.77 17.99
C SER A 34 -2.56 -3.57 18.47
N GLU A 35 -3.22 -2.60 19.07
CA GLU A 35 -2.56 -1.46 19.75
C GLU A 35 -1.82 -1.93 21.02
N SER A 36 -2.39 -2.88 21.78
CA SER A 36 -1.78 -3.34 23.04
C SER A 36 -0.44 -4.02 22.80
N GLU A 37 -0.41 -4.89 21.79
CA GLU A 37 0.78 -5.65 21.41
C GLU A 37 1.67 -4.89 20.42
N LYS A 38 1.16 -3.80 19.83
CA LYS A 38 1.79 -3.04 18.75
C LYS A 38 2.15 -3.94 17.56
N ILE A 39 1.20 -4.77 17.15
CA ILE A 39 1.36 -5.75 16.07
C ILE A 39 0.43 -5.40 14.92
N LEU A 40 0.96 -5.51 13.70
CA LEU A 40 0.23 -5.38 12.44
C LEU A 40 0.48 -6.64 11.60
N ILE A 41 -0.59 -7.29 11.14
CA ILE A 41 -0.52 -8.51 10.33
C ILE A 41 -1.13 -8.22 8.96
N MET A 42 -0.38 -8.54 7.91
CA MET A 42 -0.73 -8.27 6.52
C MET A 42 -0.29 -9.42 5.60
N GLU A 43 -0.73 -9.38 4.35
CA GLU A 43 -0.36 -10.31 3.30
C GLU A 43 1.16 -10.38 3.09
N ASP A 44 1.68 -11.60 3.01
CA ASP A 44 3.05 -11.86 2.61
C ASP A 44 3.18 -11.71 1.09
N LEU A 45 3.82 -10.62 0.67
CA LEU A 45 4.06 -10.30 -0.74
C LEU A 45 5.22 -11.12 -1.35
N GLY A 46 6.00 -11.84 -0.54
CA GLY A 46 7.07 -12.72 -1.03
C GLY A 46 6.54 -13.84 -1.92
N PHE A 47 5.33 -14.34 -1.64
CA PHE A 47 4.65 -15.30 -2.52
C PHE A 47 4.24 -14.73 -3.88
N SER A 48 4.19 -13.41 -4.00
CA SER A 48 3.90 -12.69 -5.25
C SER A 48 5.18 -12.15 -5.93
N ASN A 49 6.36 -12.66 -5.53
CA ASN A 49 7.67 -12.26 -6.04
C ASN A 49 8.01 -10.77 -5.84
N PHE A 50 7.35 -10.08 -4.89
CA PHE A 50 7.80 -8.75 -4.51
C PHE A 50 9.09 -8.87 -3.70
N VAL A 51 10.06 -8.04 -4.06
CA VAL A 51 11.36 -8.00 -3.41
C VAL A 51 11.67 -6.57 -2.98
N ASN A 52 12.28 -6.42 -1.82
CA ASN A 52 12.83 -5.15 -1.41
C ASN A 52 14.14 -4.95 -2.17
N ARG A 53 14.10 -4.16 -3.25
CA ARG A 53 15.30 -3.93 -4.06
C ARG A 53 16.27 -3.01 -3.35
N ASP A 54 17.55 -3.32 -3.50
CA ASP A 54 18.62 -2.40 -3.14
C ASP A 54 18.62 -1.20 -4.10
N PHE A 55 18.42 0.00 -3.56
CA PHE A 55 18.45 1.25 -4.30
C PHE A 55 19.83 1.54 -4.91
N ALA A 56 20.91 0.93 -4.39
CA ALA A 56 22.27 1.13 -4.92
C ALA A 56 22.44 0.60 -6.36
N GLY A 57 21.64 -0.40 -6.77
CA GLY A 57 21.66 -0.97 -8.12
C GLY A 57 20.79 -0.22 -9.14
N GLY A 58 19.99 0.75 -8.69
CA GLY A 58 19.00 1.44 -9.52
C GLY A 58 17.77 0.60 -9.88
N MET A 59 16.74 1.26 -10.39
CA MET A 59 15.55 0.64 -10.97
C MET A 59 15.67 0.61 -12.49
N SER A 60 15.16 -0.45 -13.13
CA SER A 60 15.04 -0.45 -14.59
C SER A 60 13.95 0.54 -15.03
N GLY A 61 13.94 0.92 -16.31
CA GLY A 61 12.92 1.82 -16.84
C GLY A 61 11.49 1.29 -16.62
N ASP A 62 11.29 -0.01 -16.80
CA ASP A 62 9.98 -0.66 -16.61
C ASP A 62 9.52 -0.61 -15.15
N ASP A 63 10.45 -0.76 -14.20
CA ASP A 63 10.14 -0.64 -12.77
C ASP A 63 9.73 0.78 -12.40
N VAL A 64 10.42 1.78 -12.96
CA VAL A 64 10.09 3.18 -12.73
C VAL A 64 8.70 3.49 -13.28
N ILE A 65 8.39 3.04 -14.50
CA ILE A 65 7.06 3.22 -15.10
C ILE A 65 6.01 2.57 -14.21
N LEU A 66 6.22 1.33 -13.78
CA LEU A 66 5.29 0.61 -12.91
C LEU A 66 5.04 1.34 -11.59
N VAL A 67 6.08 1.84 -10.94
CA VAL A 67 5.98 2.60 -9.69
C VAL A 67 5.25 3.92 -9.91
N LEU A 68 5.55 4.64 -10.99
CA LEU A 68 4.91 5.91 -11.31
C LEU A 68 3.42 5.75 -11.62
N GLU A 69 3.04 4.70 -12.36
CA GLU A 69 1.63 4.37 -12.60
C GLU A 69 0.90 4.09 -11.30
N LEU A 70 1.49 3.26 -10.42
CA LEU A 70 0.88 2.92 -9.13
C LEU A 70 0.72 4.16 -8.23
N LEU A 71 1.70 5.05 -8.22
CA LEU A 71 1.63 6.31 -7.49
C LEU A 71 0.57 7.25 -8.08
N ALA A 72 0.44 7.32 -9.40
CA ALA A 72 -0.57 8.12 -10.07
C ALA A 72 -1.98 7.62 -9.76
N GLU A 73 -2.21 6.30 -9.81
CA GLU A 73 -3.50 5.69 -9.46
C GLU A 73 -3.82 5.89 -7.98
N PHE A 74 -2.86 5.65 -7.09
CA PHE A 74 -3.05 5.90 -5.66
C PHE A 74 -3.37 7.37 -5.37
N HIS A 75 -2.67 8.30 -6.03
CA HIS A 75 -2.95 9.72 -5.92
C HIS A 75 -4.37 10.05 -6.40
N ALA A 76 -4.75 9.61 -7.60
CA ALA A 76 -6.07 9.86 -8.17
C ALA A 76 -7.20 9.29 -7.28
N GLY A 77 -7.03 8.08 -6.76
CA GLY A 77 -7.99 7.48 -5.84
C GLY A 77 -8.06 8.21 -4.49
N SER A 78 -6.93 8.70 -3.97
CA SER A 78 -6.92 9.50 -2.74
C SER A 78 -7.67 10.84 -2.90
N VAL A 79 -7.55 11.48 -4.07
CA VAL A 79 -8.28 12.70 -4.41
C VAL A 79 -9.78 12.41 -4.47
N LEU A 80 -10.16 11.33 -5.16
CA LEU A 80 -11.57 10.92 -5.24
C LEU A 80 -12.16 10.66 -3.85
N LEU A 81 -11.43 9.96 -2.98
CA LEU A 81 -11.89 9.71 -1.60
C LEU A 81 -12.07 11.00 -0.79
N TYR A 82 -11.22 12.00 -1.01
CA TYR A 82 -11.26 13.27 -0.28
C TYR A 82 -12.38 14.19 -0.77
N GLU A 83 -12.71 14.18 -2.06
CA GLU A 83 -13.71 15.05 -2.68
C GLU A 83 -15.16 14.51 -2.57
N MET A 84 -15.35 13.32 -2.01
CA MET A 84 -16.67 12.68 -1.79
C MET A 84 -17.40 13.15 -0.53
#